data_AF-A0A317H9U3-F1
#
_entry.id   AF-A0A317H9U3-F1
#
_cell.length_a   1.000
_cell.length_b   1.000
_cell.length_c   1.000
_cell.angle_alpha   90.00
_cell.angle_beta   90.00
_cell.angle_gamma   90.00
#
_symmetry.space_group_name_H-M   'P 1'
#
loop_
_entity.id
_entity.type
_entity.pdbx_description
1 polymer ?
#
loop_
_entity_poly.entity_id
_entity_poly.type
_entity_poly.pdbx_seq_one_letter_code
_entity_poly.pdbx_strand_id
1 'polypeptide(L)'
;MPKIIEPGKKLKRFIKVYGIEGPVELVIAHEGLTLRVPGTKKHLTADWPSVVGAAVTPDDVPSHLFGEPLKFLQHEAEKVMKRKEKKGAQ
;
A
#
# COMPACT_ATOMS: atom_id res chain seq x y z
N MET A 1 -1.99 -17.73 -3.42
CA MET A 1 -3.10 -16.78 -3.72
C MET A 1 -2.87 -15.50 -2.93
N PRO A 2 -3.12 -14.30 -3.49
CA PRO A 2 -3.03 -13.06 -2.72
C PRO A 2 -4.04 -13.10 -1.58
N LYS A 3 -3.63 -12.65 -0.39
CA LYS A 3 -4.53 -12.59 0.77
C LYS A 3 -5.33 -11.28 0.66
N ILE A 4 -6.57 -11.40 0.17
CA ILE A 4 -7.48 -10.25 0.05
C ILE A 4 -8.03 -9.93 1.45
N ILE A 5 -7.96 -8.66 1.83
CA ILE A 5 -8.71 -8.16 2.99
C ILE A 5 -10.14 -7.93 2.51
N GLU A 6 -11.05 -8.83 2.90
CA GLU A 6 -12.47 -8.69 2.58
C GLU A 6 -13.05 -7.43 3.23
N PRO A 7 -14.10 -6.82 2.64
CA PRO A 7 -14.83 -5.72 3.26
C PRO A 7 -15.22 -6.06 4.71
N GLY A 8 -14.97 -5.13 5.64
CA GLY A 8 -15.25 -5.30 7.06
C GLY A 8 -14.18 -6.08 7.85
N LYS A 9 -13.25 -6.80 7.20
CA LYS A 9 -12.08 -7.38 7.88
C LYS A 9 -10.97 -6.34 8.00
N LYS A 10 -10.21 -6.39 9.11
CA LYS A 10 -9.11 -5.46 9.39
C LYS A 10 -7.90 -6.21 9.91
N LEU A 11 -6.71 -5.85 9.41
CA LEU A 11 -5.43 -6.31 9.95
C LEU A 11 -4.85 -5.22 10.84
N LYS A 12 -4.60 -5.53 12.11
CA LYS A 12 -4.02 -4.59 13.08
C LYS A 12 -2.59 -4.96 13.42
N ARG A 13 -1.69 -3.98 13.46
CA ARG A 13 -0.29 -4.13 13.85
C ARG A 13 0.18 -2.92 14.63
N PHE A 14 1.04 -3.13 15.60
CA PHE A 14 1.82 -2.05 16.20
C PHE A 14 3.13 -1.94 15.43
N ILE A 15 3.44 -0.73 14.97
CA ILE A 15 4.65 -0.41 14.22
C ILE A 15 5.36 0.78 14.87
N LYS A 16 6.66 0.92 14.61
CA LYS A 16 7.38 2.17 14.88
C LYS A 16 7.36 3.02 13.61
N VAL A 17 6.95 4.27 13.74
CA VAL A 17 6.96 5.24 12.64
C VAL A 17 8.08 6.23 12.91
N TYR A 18 8.94 6.46 11.91
CA TYR A 18 10.03 7.42 12.02
C TYR A 18 9.50 8.81 12.40
N GLY A 19 10.13 9.46 13.38
CA GLY A 19 9.72 10.78 13.86
C GLY A 19 8.53 10.78 14.84
N ILE A 20 7.97 9.62 15.22
CA ILE A 20 6.93 9.50 16.24
C ILE A 20 7.47 8.74 17.45
N GLU A 21 7.32 9.31 18.64
CA GLU A 21 7.66 8.63 19.89
C GLU A 21 6.61 7.57 20.25
N GLY A 22 7.07 6.35 20.50
CA GLY A 22 6.21 5.24 20.94
C GLY A 22 5.59 4.42 19.78
N PRO A 23 4.75 3.43 20.13
CA PRO A 23 4.11 2.56 19.14
C PRO A 23 2.96 3.29 18.43
N VAL A 24 2.83 3.07 17.13
CA VAL A 24 1.67 3.48 16.33
C VAL A 24 0.89 2.23 15.94
N GLU A 25 -0.42 2.21 16.20
CA GLU A 25 -1.29 1.16 15.67
C GLU A 25 -1.63 1.48 14.22
N LEU A 26 -1.21 0.59 13.32
CA LEU A 26 -1.61 0.53 11.93
C LEU A 26 -2.77 -0.46 11.78
N VAL A 27 -3.88 0.04 11.22
CA VAL A 27 -5.03 -0.77 10.84
C VAL A 27 -5.14 -0.75 9.32
N ILE A 28 -5.02 -1.91 8.70
CA ILE A 28 -5.15 -2.09 7.25
C ILE A 28 -6.53 -2.71 6.97
N ALA A 29 -7.28 -2.07 6.08
CA ALA A 29 -8.62 -2.49 5.67
C ALA A 29 -8.72 -2.57 4.14
N HIS A 30 -9.87 -3.00 3.63
CA HIS A 30 -10.10 -3.07 2.18
C HIS A 30 -10.03 -1.68 1.54
N GLU A 31 -10.62 -0.69 2.20
CA GLU A 31 -10.75 0.69 1.75
C GLU A 31 -9.45 1.52 1.86
N GLY A 32 -8.53 1.12 2.72
CA GLY A 32 -7.31 1.90 3.00
C GLY A 32 -6.64 1.52 4.30
N LEU A 33 -6.06 2.52 4.97
CA LEU A 33 -5.38 2.36 6.25
C LEU A 33 -5.77 3.42 7.28
N THR A 34 -5.54 3.10 8.54
CA THR A 34 -5.68 4.00 9.68
C THR A 34 -4.44 3.93 10.54
N LEU A 35 -3.93 5.08 10.98
CA LEU A 35 -2.85 5.21 11.96
C LEU A 35 -3.40 5.87 13.22
N ARG A 36 -3.08 5.30 14.40
CA ARG A 36 -3.40 5.94 15.69
C ARG A 36 -2.33 5.68 16.73
N VAL A 37 -2.15 6.64 17.63
CA VAL A 37 -1.31 6.46 18.82
C VAL A 37 -2.16 5.85 19.93
N PRO A 38 -1.74 4.74 20.57
CA PRO A 38 -2.47 4.12 21.67
C PRO A 38 -2.75 5.11 22.81
N GLY A 39 -3.92 5.00 23.44
CA GLY A 39 -4.36 5.94 24.47
C GLY A 39 -4.97 7.24 23.94
N THR A 40 -4.90 7.51 22.63
CA THR A 40 -5.55 8.66 22.01
C THR A 40 -6.89 8.29 21.36
N LYS A 41 -7.83 9.24 21.29
CA LYS A 41 -9.10 9.09 20.55
C LYS A 41 -8.99 9.51 19.08
N LYS A 42 -7.92 10.23 18.72
CA LYS A 42 -7.69 10.77 17.38
C LYS A 42 -6.94 9.75 16.52
N HIS A 43 -7.19 9.78 15.21
CA HIS A 43 -6.55 8.90 14.25
C HIS A 43 -6.48 9.57 12.88
N LEU A 44 -5.59 9.09 12.03
CA LEU A 44 -5.47 9.48 10.62
C LEU A 44 -5.95 8.32 9.75
N THR A 45 -6.73 8.63 8.72
CA THR A 45 -7.17 7.65 7.72
C THR A 45 -6.78 8.09 6.33
N ALA A 46 -6.42 7.15 5.47
CA ALA A 46 -6.20 7.40 4.05
C ALA A 46 -6.71 6.20 3.26
N ASP A 47 -7.33 6.47 2.11
CA ASP A 47 -7.69 5.42 1.14
C ASP A 47 -6.47 4.95 0.35
N TRP A 48 -6.57 3.78 -0.30
CA TRP A 48 -5.44 3.26 -1.08
C TRP A 48 -4.95 4.17 -2.20
N PRO A 49 -5.82 4.81 -3.01
CA PRO A 49 -5.37 5.78 -4.01
C PRO A 49 -4.54 6.91 -3.42
N SER A 50 -4.95 7.49 -2.28
CA SER A 50 -4.21 8.57 -1.61
C SER A 50 -2.88 8.07 -1.03
N VAL A 51 -2.86 6.87 -0.44
CA VAL A 51 -1.63 6.25 0.08
C VAL A 51 -0.62 6.04 -1.04
N VAL A 52 -1.07 5.48 -2.17
CA VAL A 52 -0.20 5.26 -3.33
C VAL A 52 0.21 6.58 -3.96
N GLY A 53 -0.70 7.55 -4.06
CA GLY A 53 -0.42 8.89 -4.59
C GLY A 53 0.61 9.67 -3.79
N ALA A 54 0.70 9.43 -2.48
CA ALA A 54 1.71 10.03 -1.62
C ALA A 54 3.10 9.35 -1.70
N ALA A 55 3.21 8.22 -2.41
CA ALA A 55 4.47 7.52 -2.57
C ALA A 55 5.37 8.17 -3.63
N VAL A 56 6.66 7.93 -3.52
CA VAL A 56 7.66 8.40 -4.48
C VAL A 56 8.03 7.23 -5.40
N THR A 57 8.06 7.48 -6.71
CA THR A 57 8.57 6.52 -7.69
C THR A 57 10.09 6.38 -7.56
N PRO A 58 10.67 5.18 -7.73
CA PRO A 58 12.12 5.00 -7.77
C PRO A 58 12.81 5.86 -8.85
N ASP A 59 14.09 6.15 -8.67
CA ASP A 59 14.86 6.99 -9.61
C ASP A 59 15.13 6.28 -10.96
N ASP A 60 15.06 4.95 -10.99
CA ASP A 60 15.36 4.10 -12.15
C ASP A 60 14.11 3.74 -12.99
N VAL A 61 12.99 4.44 -12.80
CA VAL A 61 11.78 4.22 -13.61
C VAL A 61 11.85 4.92 -14.96
N PRO A 62 11.17 4.38 -16.00
CA PRO A 62 10.98 5.09 -17.27
C PRO A 62 10.43 6.51 -17.07
N SER A 63 10.80 7.47 -17.91
CA SER A 63 10.43 8.88 -17.74
C SER A 63 8.92 9.14 -17.70
N HIS A 64 8.12 8.39 -18.46
CA HIS A 64 6.65 8.45 -18.40
C HIS A 64 6.05 7.85 -17.10
N LEU A 65 6.88 7.10 -16.37
CA LEU A 65 6.74 6.54 -15.01
C LEU A 65 6.94 7.54 -13.87
N PHE A 66 7.80 8.52 -14.10
CA PHE A 66 8.39 9.32 -13.04
C PHE A 66 7.37 10.29 -12.43
N GLY A 67 7.27 10.28 -11.10
CA GLY A 67 6.27 11.07 -10.36
C GLY A 67 4.84 10.54 -10.46
N GLU A 68 4.65 9.35 -11.03
CA GLU A 68 3.33 8.74 -11.29
C GLU A 68 3.20 7.38 -10.58
N PRO A 69 3.16 7.35 -9.23
CA PRO A 69 3.28 6.13 -8.43
C PRO A 69 2.16 5.11 -8.69
N LEU A 70 0.93 5.59 -8.94
CA LEU A 70 -0.19 4.71 -9.24
C LEU A 70 -0.01 4.01 -10.61
N LYS A 71 0.37 4.77 -11.64
CA LYS A 71 0.64 4.21 -12.98
C LYS A 71 1.82 3.24 -12.93
N PHE A 72 2.85 3.57 -12.16
CA PHE A 72 4.00 2.69 -11.95
C PHE A 72 3.58 1.33 -11.37
N LEU A 73 2.80 1.31 -10.28
CA LEU A 73 2.34 0.04 -9.69
C LEU A 73 1.44 -0.76 -10.62
N GLN A 74 0.56 -0.10 -11.38
CA GLN A 74 -0.28 -0.75 -12.38
C GLN A 74 0.56 -1.42 -13.48
N HIS A 75 1.57 -0.70 -14.01
CA HIS A 75 2.50 -1.23 -15.02
C HIS A 75 3.27 -2.46 -14.53
N GLU A 76 3.79 -2.41 -13.30
CA GLU A 76 4.49 -3.56 -12.72
C GLU A 76 3.56 -4.74 -12.45
N ALA A 77 2.31 -4.49 -12.01
CA ALA A 77 1.31 -5.54 -11.84
C ALA A 77 0.99 -6.24 -13.16
N GLU A 78 0.82 -5.50 -14.26
CA GLU A 78 0.60 -6.06 -15.59
C GLU A 78 1.76 -6.94 -16.06
N LYS A 79 3.02 -6.48 -15.87
CA LYS A 79 4.21 -7.28 -16.21
C LYS A 79 4.24 -8.60 -15.47
N VAL A 80 3.90 -8.59 -14.17
CA VAL A 80 3.85 -9.81 -13.36
C VAL A 80 2.76 -10.76 -13.85
N MET A 81 1.58 -10.25 -14.19
CA MET A 81 0.48 -11.07 -14.72
C MET A 81 0.84 -11.72 -16.06
N LYS A 82 1.36 -10.94 -17.02
CA LYS A 82 1.82 -11.45 -18.32
C LYS A 82 2.91 -12.53 -18.18
N ARG A 83 3.82 -12.38 -17.21
CA ARG A 83 4.86 -13.38 -16.92
C ARG A 83 4.27 -14.68 -16.35
N LYS A 84 3.21 -14.61 -15.54
CA LYS A 84 2.53 -15.79 -14.99
C LYS A 84 1.78 -16.56 -16.08
N GLU A 85 1.09 -15.88 -16.98
CA GLU A 85 0.39 -16.50 -18.11
C GLU A 85 1.36 -17.27 -19.01
N LYS A 86 2.52 -16.70 -19.34
CA LYS A 86 3.54 -17.37 -20.15
C LYS A 86 4.14 -18.62 -19.48
N LYS A 87 4.24 -18.64 -18.15
CA LYS A 87 4.79 -19.78 -17.39
C LYS A 87 3.76 -20.87 -17.08
N GLY A 88 2.47 -20.56 -17.11
CA GLY A 88 1.39 -21.53 -16.93
C GLY A 88 0.91 -22.18 -18.22
N ALA A 89 1.40 -21.72 -19.38
CA ALA A 89 1.12 -22.26 -20.70
C ALA A 89 2.21 -23.24 -21.22
N GLN A 90 3.18 -23.59 -20.37
CA GLN A 90 4.19 -24.65 -20.56
C GLN A 90 3.89 -25.81 -19.63
#